data_AF-A0A441HLG1-F1
#
_entry.id   AF-A0A441HLG1-F1
#
_cell.length_a   1.000
_cell.length_b   1.000
_cell.length_c   1.000
_cell.angle_alpha   90.00
_cell.angle_beta   90.00
_cell.angle_gamma   90.00
#
_symmetry.space_group_name_H-M   'P 1'
#
loop_
_entity.id
_entity.type
_entity.pdbx_description
1 polymer ?
#
loop_
_entity_poly.entity_id
_entity_poly.type
_entity_poly.pdbx_seq_one_letter_code
_entity_poly.pdbx_strand_id
1 'polypeptide(L)'
;MSDPPAINVRCPACRHVGSFSHVGVNDVTSAVVEKQANGRFAQIGTKSFGIRVCPNTECNSVLFFARQTPGGATVTFPAEVIDFDASNLPPSILGSLEEAVKCHSSGCYRASALMIRRTLEELCEDKKALGANLKARIAALNAVAIIPTELLNAADELRILGNDAAHIEAKDYDKIGEEESELAIELAKELLKAVYQYNALLTRLTALKKGNSTLP
;
A
#
# COMPACT_ATOMS: atom_id res chain seq x y z
N MET A 1 -34.67 13.42 -6.61
CA MET A 1 -33.67 12.86 -5.68
C MET A 1 -32.50 12.46 -6.55
N SER A 2 -31.37 13.17 -6.48
CA SER A 2 -30.17 12.80 -7.24
C SER A 2 -29.59 11.54 -6.64
N ASP A 3 -29.18 10.57 -7.47
CA ASP A 3 -28.53 9.36 -6.98
C ASP A 3 -27.28 9.70 -6.15
N PRO A 4 -27.02 8.97 -5.05
CA PRO A 4 -25.82 9.17 -4.25
C PRO A 4 -24.57 9.03 -5.13
N PRO A 5 -23.60 9.96 -5.04
CA PRO A 5 -22.43 9.92 -5.90
C PRO A 5 -21.60 8.68 -5.63
N ALA A 6 -21.16 8.03 -6.71
CA ALA A 6 -20.25 6.89 -6.63
C ALA A 6 -18.85 7.32 -6.17
N ILE A 7 -18.09 6.36 -5.65
CA ILE A 7 -16.74 6.58 -5.13
C ILE A 7 -15.77 5.69 -5.90
N ASN A 8 -14.82 6.32 -6.59
CA ASN A 8 -13.78 5.63 -7.33
C ASN A 8 -12.57 5.44 -6.41
N VAL A 9 -12.30 4.19 -6.05
CA VAL A 9 -11.17 3.78 -5.20
C VAL A 9 -10.74 2.37 -5.56
N ARG A 10 -9.54 1.98 -5.18
CA ARG A 10 -9.14 0.57 -5.12
C ARG A 10 -9.74 -0.08 -3.87
N CYS A 11 -10.42 -1.21 -4.06
CA CYS A 11 -10.98 -1.97 -2.94
C CYS A 11 -9.89 -2.38 -1.93
N PRO A 12 -9.98 -2.00 -0.65
CA PRO A 12 -9.03 -2.43 0.38
C PRO A 12 -9.02 -3.95 0.60
N ALA A 13 -10.13 -4.64 0.27
CA ALA A 13 -10.28 -6.08 0.46
C ALA A 13 -9.76 -6.90 -0.72
N CYS A 14 -10.21 -6.61 -1.96
CA CYS A 14 -9.85 -7.41 -3.15
C CYS A 14 -8.93 -6.69 -4.15
N ARG A 15 -8.53 -5.45 -3.89
CA ARG A 15 -7.67 -4.62 -4.75
C ARG A 15 -8.25 -4.28 -6.13
N HIS A 16 -9.52 -4.63 -6.40
CA HIS A 16 -10.23 -4.24 -7.61
C HIS A 16 -10.43 -2.73 -7.66
N VAL A 17 -10.05 -2.09 -8.77
CA VAL A 17 -10.26 -0.67 -9.01
C VAL A 17 -11.59 -0.49 -9.71
N GLY A 18 -12.48 0.31 -9.11
CA GLY A 18 -13.79 0.53 -9.71
C GLY A 18 -14.61 1.60 -9.01
N SER A 19 -15.80 1.81 -9.55
CA SER A 19 -16.78 2.76 -9.03
C SER A 19 -17.70 2.05 -8.04
N PHE A 20 -17.59 2.41 -6.76
CA PHE A 20 -18.41 1.84 -5.70
C PHE A 20 -19.76 2.57 -5.65
N SER A 21 -20.85 1.81 -5.79
CA SER A 21 -22.22 2.31 -5.82
C SER A 21 -22.91 2.21 -4.46
N HIS A 22 -24.00 2.97 -4.28
CA HIS A 22 -24.82 2.95 -3.07
C HIS A 22 -25.58 1.62 -2.90
N VAL A 23 -25.97 1.30 -1.66
CA VAL A 23 -26.63 0.03 -1.30
C VAL A 23 -28.13 0.16 -1.03
N GLY A 24 -28.82 1.04 -1.77
CA GLY A 24 -30.24 1.32 -1.54
C GLY A 24 -30.55 2.07 -0.23
N VAL A 25 -29.52 2.51 0.50
CA VAL A 25 -29.63 3.45 1.62
C VAL A 25 -29.22 4.84 1.17
N ASN A 26 -29.91 5.87 1.68
CA ASN A 26 -29.56 7.26 1.42
C ASN A 26 -28.33 7.67 2.23
N ASP A 27 -27.51 8.55 1.67
CA ASP A 27 -26.43 9.19 2.40
C ASP A 27 -26.98 10.09 3.52
N VAL A 28 -26.31 10.10 4.66
CA VAL A 28 -26.61 10.99 5.78
C VAL A 28 -25.83 12.29 5.58
N THR A 29 -26.47 13.43 5.82
CA THR A 29 -25.82 14.74 5.77
C THR A 29 -25.93 15.47 7.10
N SER A 30 -24.90 16.25 7.43
CA SER A 30 -24.85 17.12 8.60
C SER A 30 -24.27 18.47 8.22
N ALA A 31 -24.87 19.55 8.70
CA ALA A 31 -24.29 20.89 8.54
C ALA A 31 -22.94 20.98 9.27
N VAL A 32 -21.96 21.62 8.64
CA VAL A 32 -20.73 22.08 9.30
C VAL A 32 -20.94 23.53 9.65
N VAL A 33 -20.83 23.86 10.94
CA VAL A 33 -21.08 25.20 11.46
C VAL A 33 -19.83 25.78 12.11
N GLU A 34 -19.64 27.08 11.96
CA GLU A 34 -18.56 27.84 12.59
C GLU A 34 -19.14 28.98 13.43
N LYS A 35 -18.50 29.25 14.58
CA LYS A 35 -18.91 30.33 15.47
C LYS A 35 -18.36 31.66 14.96
N GLN A 36 -19.25 32.58 14.62
CA GLN A 36 -18.90 33.92 14.15
C GLN A 36 -18.52 34.85 15.32
N ALA A 37 -17.88 35.98 14.99
CA ALA A 37 -17.51 37.03 15.95
C ALA A 37 -18.70 37.61 16.74
N ASN A 38 -19.91 37.55 16.18
CA ASN A 38 -21.16 37.97 16.82
C ASN A 38 -21.75 36.91 17.78
N GLY A 39 -21.06 35.78 18.01
CA GLY A 39 -21.49 34.68 18.86
C GLY A 39 -22.50 33.70 18.24
N ARG A 40 -22.96 33.94 17.01
CA ARG A 40 -23.89 33.04 16.29
C ARG A 40 -23.13 31.98 15.50
N PHE A 41 -23.77 30.83 15.26
CA PHE A 41 -23.26 29.81 14.36
C PHE A 41 -23.74 30.08 12.94
N ALA A 42 -22.83 29.99 11.99
CA ALA A 42 -23.14 30.01 10.56
C ALA A 42 -22.71 28.70 9.92
N GLN A 43 -23.54 28.19 9.01
CA GLN A 43 -23.19 27.02 8.22
C GLN A 43 -22.12 27.41 7.20
N ILE A 44 -20.99 26.72 7.24
CA ILE A 44 -19.84 26.89 6.34
C ILE A 44 -19.67 25.72 5.38
N GLY A 45 -20.44 24.63 5.58
CA GLY A 45 -20.42 23.49 4.69
C GLY A 45 -21.40 22.38 5.09
N THR A 46 -21.25 21.25 4.43
CA THR A 46 -22.02 20.02 4.67
C THR A 46 -21.06 18.84 4.71
N LYS A 47 -21.18 17.99 5.72
CA LYS A 47 -20.56 16.67 5.77
C LYS A 47 -21.58 15.64 5.29
N SER A 48 -21.18 14.80 4.35
CA SER A 48 -21.97 13.68 3.82
C SER A 48 -21.28 12.38 4.17
N PHE A 49 -22.07 11.37 4.54
CA PHE A 49 -21.60 10.06 4.93
C PHE A 49 -22.49 8.97 4.33
N GLY A 50 -21.93 7.82 4.01
CA GLY A 50 -22.74 6.71 3.51
C GLY A 50 -21.94 5.45 3.23
N ILE A 51 -22.64 4.44 2.75
CA ILE A 51 -22.08 3.11 2.47
C ILE A 51 -22.00 2.93 0.95
N ARG A 52 -20.91 2.30 0.50
CA ARG A 52 -20.68 1.92 -0.89
C ARG A 52 -20.25 0.46 -0.97
N VAL A 53 -20.61 -0.25 -2.05
CA VAL A 53 -20.25 -1.66 -2.28
C VAL A 53 -19.25 -1.80 -3.41
N CYS A 54 -18.31 -2.73 -3.22
CA CYS A 54 -17.34 -3.09 -4.23
C CYS A 54 -18.03 -3.61 -5.50
N PRO A 55 -17.67 -3.12 -6.70
CA PRO A 55 -18.26 -3.60 -7.94
C PRO A 55 -17.80 -5.02 -8.33
N ASN A 56 -16.77 -5.56 -7.65
CA ASN A 56 -16.39 -6.95 -7.81
C ASN A 56 -17.41 -7.86 -7.10
N THR A 57 -18.21 -8.59 -7.89
CA THR A 57 -19.28 -9.48 -7.41
C THR A 57 -18.79 -10.64 -6.54
N GLU A 58 -17.50 -10.97 -6.61
CA GLU A 58 -16.89 -11.98 -5.75
C GLU A 58 -16.46 -11.43 -4.38
N CYS A 59 -16.19 -10.12 -4.28
CA CYS A 59 -15.65 -9.52 -3.08
C CYS A 59 -16.72 -9.13 -2.05
N ASN A 60 -17.85 -8.58 -2.52
CA ASN A 60 -18.96 -8.11 -1.67
C ASN A 60 -18.57 -7.17 -0.50
N SER A 61 -17.35 -6.61 -0.51
CA SER A 61 -16.87 -5.70 0.52
C SER A 61 -17.62 -4.38 0.48
N VAL A 62 -17.80 -3.78 1.64
CA VAL A 62 -18.38 -2.45 1.82
C VAL A 62 -17.31 -1.43 2.19
N LEU A 63 -17.55 -0.18 1.84
CA LEU A 63 -16.82 0.98 2.32
C LEU A 63 -17.80 1.97 2.95
N PHE A 64 -17.44 2.52 4.08
CA PHE A 64 -18.05 3.75 4.59
C PHE A 64 -17.26 4.93 4.06
N PHE A 65 -17.92 6.00 3.63
CA PHE A 65 -17.23 7.22 3.23
C PHE A 65 -17.68 8.41 4.06
N ALA A 66 -16.80 9.40 4.18
CA ALA A 66 -17.13 10.74 4.63
C ALA A 66 -16.56 11.76 3.64
N ARG A 67 -17.33 12.80 3.33
CA ARG A 67 -16.92 13.91 2.46
C ARG A 67 -17.43 15.23 3.03
N GLN A 68 -16.61 16.26 3.01
CA GLN A 68 -17.04 17.62 3.35
C GLN A 68 -17.12 18.48 2.08
N THR A 69 -18.14 19.33 1.98
CA THR A 69 -18.34 20.25 0.86
C THR A 69 -18.64 21.66 1.40
N PRO A 70 -18.03 22.73 0.84
CA PRO A 70 -17.01 22.72 -0.21
C PRO A 70 -15.62 22.26 0.31
N GLY A 71 -14.77 21.78 -0.61
CA GLY A 71 -13.32 21.65 -0.41
C GLY A 71 -12.79 20.48 0.44
N GLY A 72 -13.64 19.63 1.01
CA GLY A 72 -13.19 18.49 1.80
C GLY A 72 -12.80 17.27 0.97
N ALA A 73 -11.71 16.61 1.34
CA ALA A 73 -11.33 15.31 0.78
C ALA A 73 -12.41 14.25 1.09
N THR A 74 -12.53 13.26 0.20
CA THR A 74 -13.31 12.06 0.48
C THR A 74 -12.41 11.09 1.23
N VAL A 75 -12.83 10.67 2.42
CA VAL A 75 -12.16 9.61 3.18
C VAL A 75 -13.02 8.35 3.16
N THR A 76 -12.38 7.18 3.17
CA THR A 76 -13.06 5.88 3.16
C THR A 76 -12.59 5.03 4.34
N PHE A 77 -13.48 4.15 4.80
CA PHE A 77 -13.22 3.18 5.86
C PHE A 77 -13.76 1.81 5.43
N PRO A 78 -12.92 0.77 5.34
CA PRO A 78 -11.45 0.83 5.44
C PRO A 78 -10.82 1.78 4.41
N ALA A 79 -9.66 2.35 4.75
CA ALA A 79 -8.91 3.22 3.86
C ALA A 79 -8.32 2.43 2.69
N GLU A 80 -8.11 3.10 1.57
CA GLU A 80 -7.39 2.56 0.42
C GLU A 80 -5.96 2.16 0.83
N VAL A 81 -5.50 0.99 0.35
CA VAL A 81 -4.15 0.49 0.62
C VAL A 81 -3.22 0.83 -0.53
N ILE A 82 -1.94 1.03 -0.22
CA ILE A 82 -0.89 1.11 -1.24
C ILE A 82 -0.94 -0.14 -2.10
N ASP A 83 -0.89 0.05 -3.41
CA ASP A 83 -0.95 -1.07 -4.35
C ASP A 83 0.38 -1.83 -4.43
N PHE A 84 0.30 -3.09 -4.83
CA PHE A 84 1.48 -3.92 -5.07
C PHE A 84 1.11 -5.10 -5.99
N ASP A 85 2.10 -5.60 -6.72
CA ASP A 85 1.96 -6.80 -7.54
C ASP A 85 2.17 -8.05 -6.68
N ALA A 86 1.10 -8.84 -6.51
CA ALA A 86 1.14 -10.09 -5.73
C ALA A 86 1.59 -11.31 -6.56
N SER A 87 1.83 -11.13 -7.86
CA SER A 87 2.15 -12.24 -8.75
C SER A 87 3.50 -12.86 -8.40
N ASN A 88 3.55 -14.20 -8.40
CA ASN A 88 4.74 -15.01 -8.17
C ASN A 88 5.47 -14.77 -6.84
N LEU A 89 4.80 -14.17 -5.85
CA LEU A 89 5.35 -14.01 -4.51
C LEU A 89 5.10 -15.26 -3.66
N PRO A 90 6.10 -15.76 -2.90
CA PRO A 90 5.87 -16.80 -1.91
C PRO A 90 4.81 -16.40 -0.88
N PRO A 91 3.95 -17.33 -0.41
CA PRO A 91 2.83 -17.00 0.48
C PRO A 91 3.21 -16.27 1.78
N SER A 92 4.35 -16.60 2.39
CA SER A 92 4.83 -15.93 3.61
C SER A 92 5.16 -14.46 3.34
N ILE A 93 5.97 -14.21 2.31
CA ILE A 93 6.37 -12.87 1.88
C ILE A 93 5.15 -12.04 1.49
N LEU A 94 4.20 -12.64 0.75
CA LEU A 94 2.95 -11.98 0.39
C LEU A 94 2.14 -11.59 1.63
N GLY A 95 2.00 -12.49 2.61
CA GLY A 95 1.30 -12.21 3.86
C GLY A 95 1.93 -11.06 4.64
N SER A 96 3.26 -11.06 4.77
CA SER A 96 4.00 -9.98 5.44
C SER A 96 3.83 -8.63 4.74
N LEU A 97 3.87 -8.61 3.40
CA LEU A 97 3.63 -7.39 2.62
C LEU A 97 2.18 -6.90 2.74
N GLU A 98 1.21 -7.80 2.70
CA GLU A 98 -0.21 -7.48 2.87
C GLU A 98 -0.50 -6.86 4.24
N GLU A 99 0.15 -7.35 5.29
CA GLU A 99 0.02 -6.77 6.62
C GLU A 99 0.67 -5.39 6.69
N ALA A 100 1.84 -5.21 6.08
CA ALA A 100 2.51 -3.91 6.01
C ALA A 100 1.60 -2.83 5.38
N VAL A 101 1.02 -3.09 4.21
CA VAL A 101 0.16 -2.11 3.53
C VAL A 101 -1.15 -1.83 4.28
N LYS A 102 -1.69 -2.80 5.03
CA LYS A 102 -2.86 -2.62 5.91
C LYS A 102 -2.53 -1.78 7.13
N CYS A 103 -1.36 -2.02 7.75
CA CYS A 103 -0.88 -1.19 8.84
C CYS A 103 -0.68 0.25 8.38
N HIS A 104 -0.06 0.45 7.21
CA HIS A 104 0.13 1.77 6.63
C HIS A 104 -1.20 2.50 6.41
N SER A 105 -2.18 1.87 5.75
CA SER A 105 -3.49 2.50 5.49
C SER A 105 -4.28 2.83 6.77
N SER A 106 -3.94 2.19 7.89
CA SER A 106 -4.53 2.45 9.21
C SER A 106 -3.78 3.50 10.03
N GLY A 107 -2.72 4.11 9.47
CA GLY A 107 -1.86 5.06 10.20
C GLY A 107 -0.90 4.40 11.20
N CYS A 108 -0.76 3.07 11.17
CA CYS A 108 0.13 2.31 12.04
C CYS A 108 1.53 2.19 11.41
N TYR A 109 2.19 3.31 11.13
CA TYR A 109 3.42 3.37 10.34
C TYR A 109 4.59 2.56 10.92
N ARG A 110 4.74 2.54 12.24
CA ARG A 110 5.75 1.73 12.94
C ARG A 110 5.52 0.23 12.77
N ALA A 111 4.26 -0.20 12.80
CA ALA A 111 3.90 -1.60 12.57
C ALA A 111 4.11 -1.97 11.09
N SER A 112 3.74 -1.08 10.17
CA SER A 112 4.02 -1.24 8.74
C SER A 112 5.51 -1.43 8.47
N ALA A 113 6.36 -0.56 9.02
CA ALA A 113 7.82 -0.66 8.90
C ALA A 113 8.37 -2.00 9.43
N LEU A 114 7.85 -2.50 10.56
CA LEU A 114 8.24 -3.80 11.11
C LEU A 114 7.85 -4.94 10.15
N MET A 115 6.66 -4.88 9.56
CA MET A 115 6.21 -5.87 8.58
C MET A 115 6.99 -5.80 7.26
N ILE A 116 7.46 -4.62 6.85
CA ILE A 116 8.41 -4.49 5.73
C ILE A 116 9.75 -5.14 6.07
N ARG A 117 10.29 -4.91 7.27
CA ARG A 117 11.51 -5.58 7.71
C ARG A 117 11.36 -7.10 7.64
N ARG A 118 10.25 -7.62 8.17
CA ARG A 118 9.91 -9.04 8.10
C ARG A 118 9.84 -9.56 6.66
N THR A 119 9.16 -8.81 5.78
CA THR A 119 9.06 -9.13 4.34
C THR A 119 10.44 -9.29 3.71
N LEU A 120 11.38 -8.38 4.02
CA LEU A 120 12.74 -8.39 3.48
C LEU A 120 13.61 -9.50 4.10
N GLU A 121 13.41 -9.82 5.36
CA GLU A 121 14.07 -10.96 6.01
C GLU A 121 13.63 -12.30 5.38
N GLU A 122 12.33 -12.45 5.12
CA GLU A 122 11.75 -13.62 4.44
C GLU A 122 12.22 -13.71 2.98
N LEU A 123 12.30 -12.58 2.26
CA LEU A 123 12.90 -12.50 0.93
C LEU A 123 14.34 -13.02 0.93
N CYS A 124 15.16 -12.52 1.85
CA CYS A 124 16.55 -12.93 1.95
C CYS A 124 16.67 -14.41 2.33
N GLU A 125 15.76 -14.93 3.16
CA GLU A 125 15.74 -16.34 3.55
C GLU A 125 15.35 -17.25 2.38
N ASP A 126 14.29 -16.92 1.64
CA ASP A 126 13.86 -17.65 0.43
C ASP A 126 14.99 -17.75 -0.60
N LYS A 127 15.74 -16.66 -0.79
CA LYS A 127 16.88 -16.60 -1.71
C LYS A 127 18.19 -17.08 -1.13
N LYS A 128 18.20 -17.55 0.12
CA LYS A 128 19.41 -18.00 0.83
C LYS A 128 20.52 -16.94 0.81
N ALA A 129 20.13 -15.67 0.85
CA ALA A 129 21.04 -14.54 0.89
C ALA A 129 21.65 -14.42 2.29
N LEU A 130 22.96 -14.62 2.38
CA LEU A 130 23.72 -14.67 3.62
C LEU A 130 24.35 -13.32 3.95
N GLY A 131 24.50 -13.03 5.24
CA GLY A 131 25.11 -11.79 5.74
C GLY A 131 24.95 -11.66 7.24
N ALA A 132 25.80 -10.84 7.87
CA ALA A 132 25.79 -10.66 9.33
C ALA A 132 24.57 -9.88 9.87
N ASN A 133 23.89 -9.14 8.99
CA ASN A 133 22.69 -8.36 9.30
C ASN A 133 21.81 -8.24 8.04
N LEU A 134 20.62 -7.66 8.18
CA LEU A 134 19.66 -7.52 7.08
C LEU A 134 20.25 -6.75 5.90
N LYS A 135 20.97 -5.65 6.15
CA LYS A 135 21.72 -4.89 5.13
C LYS A 135 22.64 -5.79 4.30
N ALA A 136 23.50 -6.57 4.95
CA ALA A 136 24.42 -7.47 4.26
C ALA A 136 23.69 -8.56 3.45
N ARG A 137 22.57 -9.07 3.98
CA ARG A 137 21.73 -10.05 3.29
C ARG A 137 21.04 -9.45 2.05
N ILE A 138 20.51 -8.23 2.15
CA ILE A 138 19.89 -7.51 1.02
C ILE A 138 20.94 -7.25 -0.08
N ALA A 139 22.14 -6.79 0.28
CA ALA A 139 23.23 -6.60 -0.68
C ALA A 139 23.61 -7.90 -1.41
N ALA A 140 23.53 -9.05 -0.72
CA ALA A 140 23.80 -10.35 -1.32
C ALA A 140 22.74 -10.81 -2.34
N LEU A 141 21.58 -10.15 -2.43
CA LEU A 141 20.55 -10.45 -3.45
C LEU A 141 21.02 -10.12 -4.88
N ASN A 142 22.04 -9.29 -5.06
CA ASN A 142 22.66 -9.05 -6.37
C ASN A 142 23.20 -10.32 -7.03
N ALA A 143 23.48 -11.37 -6.25
CA ALA A 143 23.92 -12.65 -6.79
C ALA A 143 22.78 -13.42 -7.52
N VAL A 144 21.52 -13.09 -7.25
CA VAL A 144 20.34 -13.81 -7.75
C VAL A 144 19.39 -12.95 -8.58
N ALA A 145 19.50 -11.62 -8.49
CA ALA A 145 18.68 -10.68 -9.24
C ALA A 145 19.48 -9.43 -9.62
N ILE A 146 19.10 -8.79 -10.73
CA ILE A 146 19.67 -7.51 -11.14
C ILE A 146 18.97 -6.41 -10.31
N ILE A 147 19.69 -5.86 -9.33
CA ILE A 147 19.20 -4.78 -8.47
C ILE A 147 20.13 -3.58 -8.65
N PRO A 148 19.61 -2.38 -8.95
CA PRO A 148 20.45 -1.18 -9.01
C PRO A 148 21.18 -0.96 -7.68
N THR A 149 22.48 -0.68 -7.76
CA THR A 149 23.32 -0.40 -6.59
C THR A 149 22.82 0.81 -5.80
N GLU A 150 22.27 1.80 -6.49
CA GLU A 150 21.66 2.99 -5.92
C GLU A 150 20.44 2.65 -5.06
N LEU A 151 19.64 1.66 -5.46
CA LEU A 151 18.48 1.20 -4.69
C LEU A 151 18.93 0.49 -3.40
N LEU A 152 20.01 -0.29 -3.46
CA LEU A 152 20.59 -0.95 -2.29
C LEU A 152 21.20 0.07 -1.31
N ASN A 153 21.86 1.10 -1.83
CA ASN A 153 22.38 2.19 -1.00
C ASN A 153 21.24 2.99 -0.36
N ALA A 154 20.19 3.32 -1.12
CA ALA A 154 19.01 4.00 -0.58
C ALA A 154 18.27 3.15 0.47
N ALA A 155 18.25 1.83 0.28
CA ALA A 155 17.73 0.89 1.27
C ALA A 155 18.46 1.03 2.60
N ASP A 156 19.79 1.08 2.58
CA ASP A 156 20.59 1.25 3.79
C ASP A 156 20.33 2.57 4.52
N GLU A 157 19.92 3.62 3.80
CA GLU A 157 19.59 4.94 4.36
C GLU A 157 18.20 4.97 5.01
N LEU A 158 17.31 4.04 4.66
CA LEU A 158 16.00 3.97 5.30
C LEU A 158 16.13 3.57 6.77
N ARG A 159 15.58 4.41 7.66
CA ARG A 159 15.57 4.19 9.12
C ARG A 159 15.07 2.79 9.52
N ILE A 160 14.17 2.21 8.73
CA ILE A 160 13.58 0.89 8.95
C ILE A 160 14.56 -0.28 8.76
N LEU A 161 15.60 -0.08 7.93
CA LEU A 161 16.67 -1.05 7.66
C LEU A 161 17.89 -0.88 8.57
N GLY A 162 17.93 0.20 9.34
CA GLY A 162 18.82 0.29 10.50
C GLY A 162 18.63 -0.92 11.43
N ASN A 163 19.71 -1.33 12.09
CA ASN A 163 19.66 -2.45 13.06
C ASN A 163 18.72 -2.15 14.26
N ASP A 164 18.26 -0.91 14.37
CA ASP A 164 17.63 -0.32 15.54
C ASP A 164 16.09 -0.34 15.50
N ALA A 165 15.46 -0.68 14.37
CA ALA A 165 13.99 -0.65 14.22
C ALA A 165 13.20 -1.55 15.20
N ALA A 166 13.87 -2.46 15.93
CA ALA A 166 13.26 -3.34 16.93
C ALA A 166 13.84 -3.19 18.36
N HIS A 167 14.79 -2.26 18.57
CA HIS A 167 15.37 -2.01 19.89
C HIS A 167 14.67 -0.80 20.55
N ILE A 168 14.18 -0.96 21.78
CA ILE A 168 13.47 0.09 22.55
C ILE A 168 14.36 1.35 22.76
N GLU A 169 15.68 1.21 22.67
CA GLU A 169 16.66 2.29 22.83
C GLU A 169 16.91 3.11 21.54
N ALA A 170 16.32 2.68 20.41
CA ALA A 170 16.45 3.32 19.12
C ALA A 170 15.69 4.65 19.06
N LYS A 171 16.41 5.76 19.21
CA LYS A 171 15.86 7.13 19.11
C LYS A 171 15.17 7.45 17.78
N ASP A 172 15.35 6.62 16.75
CA ASP A 172 14.79 6.82 15.42
C ASP A 172 13.50 6.03 15.16
N TYR A 173 13.15 5.05 16.01
CA TYR A 173 11.91 4.28 15.87
C TYR A 173 10.65 5.13 16.14
N ASP A 174 10.76 6.13 17.02
CA ASP A 174 9.69 7.10 17.28
C ASP A 174 9.52 8.13 16.14
N LYS A 175 10.42 8.15 15.15
CA LYS A 175 10.37 9.07 14.00
C LYS A 175 9.81 8.44 12.72
N ILE A 176 9.33 7.20 12.77
CA ILE A 176 8.72 6.55 11.60
C ILE A 176 7.31 7.13 11.42
N GLY A 177 7.17 8.01 10.42
CA GLY A 177 5.91 8.59 9.99
C GLY A 177 5.37 7.95 8.71
N GLU A 178 4.40 8.62 8.11
CA GLU A 178 3.75 8.21 6.86
C GLU A 178 4.75 8.04 5.73
N GLU A 179 5.59 9.06 5.49
CA GLU A 179 6.58 9.09 4.41
C GLU A 179 7.61 7.97 4.53
N GLU A 180 8.19 7.75 5.73
CA GLU A 180 9.15 6.67 5.92
C GLU A 180 8.51 5.29 5.73
N SER A 181 7.25 5.13 6.14
CA SER A 181 6.52 3.87 5.92
C SER A 181 6.17 3.65 4.46
N GLU A 182 5.83 4.69 3.71
CA GLU A 182 5.52 4.59 2.28
C GLU A 182 6.78 4.21 1.49
N LEU A 183 7.89 4.94 1.69
CA LEU A 183 9.18 4.64 1.05
C LEU A 183 9.67 3.22 1.36
N ALA A 184 9.43 2.73 2.58
CA ALA A 184 9.73 1.35 2.95
C ALA A 184 8.93 0.32 2.13
N ILE A 185 7.62 0.57 1.94
CA ILE A 185 6.77 -0.28 1.11
C ILE A 185 7.23 -0.22 -0.35
N GLU A 186 7.58 0.96 -0.87
CA GLU A 186 8.08 1.14 -2.24
C GLU A 186 9.39 0.38 -2.48
N LEU A 187 10.34 0.46 -1.54
CA LEU A 187 11.58 -0.31 -1.62
C LEU A 187 11.28 -1.82 -1.68
N ALA A 188 10.42 -2.31 -0.78
CA ALA A 188 10.07 -3.73 -0.74
C ALA A 188 9.42 -4.18 -2.05
N LYS A 189 8.52 -3.37 -2.62
CA LYS A 189 7.90 -3.62 -3.93
C LYS A 189 8.96 -3.78 -5.02
N GLU A 190 9.92 -2.86 -5.13
CA GLU A 190 10.94 -2.92 -6.17
C GLU A 190 11.92 -4.09 -5.99
N LEU A 191 12.29 -4.44 -4.76
CA LEU A 191 13.11 -5.62 -4.48
C LEU A 191 12.37 -6.93 -4.83
N LEU A 192 11.11 -7.06 -4.44
CA LEU A 192 10.29 -8.23 -4.76
C LEU A 192 10.07 -8.38 -6.27
N LYS A 193 9.84 -7.26 -6.95
CA LYS A 193 9.70 -7.22 -8.41
C LYS A 193 10.98 -7.67 -9.11
N ALA A 194 12.14 -7.16 -8.68
CA ALA A 194 13.43 -7.55 -9.23
C ALA A 194 13.70 -9.04 -9.06
N VAL A 195 13.36 -9.59 -7.89
CA VAL A 195 13.69 -10.97 -7.52
C VAL A 195 12.71 -12.00 -8.10
N TYR A 196 11.40 -11.71 -8.12
CA TYR A 196 10.37 -12.70 -8.49
C TYR A 196 9.69 -12.43 -9.84
N GLN A 197 9.58 -11.16 -10.27
CA GLN A 197 8.67 -10.80 -11.35
C GLN A 197 9.39 -10.50 -12.68
N TYR A 198 10.61 -9.94 -12.64
CA TYR A 198 11.37 -9.64 -13.85
C TYR A 198 11.64 -10.86 -14.73
N ASN A 199 12.02 -11.99 -14.15
CA ASN A 199 12.27 -13.21 -14.93
C ASN A 199 11.00 -13.71 -15.65
N ALA A 200 9.84 -13.59 -15.02
CA ALA A 200 8.57 -13.97 -15.64
C ALA A 200 8.25 -13.06 -16.85
N LEU A 201 8.46 -11.74 -16.72
CA LEU A 201 8.29 -10.80 -17.81
C LEU A 201 9.23 -11.09 -18.98
N LEU A 202 10.53 -11.29 -18.71
CA LEU A 202 11.53 -11.62 -19.73
C LEU A 202 11.20 -12.93 -20.45
N THR A 203 10.72 -13.94 -19.73
CA THR A 203 10.29 -15.22 -20.30
C THR A 203 9.12 -15.03 -21.27
N ARG A 204 8.12 -14.23 -20.90
CA ARG A 204 6.97 -13.93 -21.78
C ARG A 204 7.40 -13.14 -23.03
N LEU A 205 8.28 -12.15 -22.88
CA LEU A 205 8.78 -11.35 -24.02
C LEU A 205 9.61 -12.19 -25.00
N THR A 206 10.44 -13.10 -24.50
CA THR A 206 11.24 -14.00 -25.35
C THR A 206 10.38 -15.06 -26.05
N ALA A 207 9.32 -15.54 -25.40
CA ALA A 207 8.35 -16.46 -26.01
C ALA A 207 7.60 -15.80 -27.18
N LEU A 208 7.18 -14.53 -27.04
CA LEU A 208 6.54 -13.78 -28.13
C LEU A 208 7.45 -13.63 -29.36
N LYS A 209 8.74 -13.36 -29.15
CA LYS A 209 9.71 -13.28 -30.27
C LYS A 209 9.81 -14.60 -31.03
N LYS A 210 9.79 -15.75 -30.34
CA LYS A 210 9.83 -17.08 -30.96
C LYS A 210 8.54 -17.43 -31.71
N GLY A 211 7.38 -17.01 -31.21
CA GLY A 211 6.08 -17.25 -31.87
C GLY A 211 5.87 -16.43 -33.15
N ASN A 212 6.42 -15.21 -33.21
CA ASN A 212 6.35 -14.38 -34.41
C ASN A 212 7.35 -14.80 -35.51
N SER A 213 8.37 -15.60 -35.21
CA SER A 213 9.34 -16.12 -36.19
C SER A 213 8.88 -17.40 -36.89
N THR A 214 7.67 -17.90 -36.63
CA THR A 214 7.13 -19.17 -37.17
C THR A 214 5.92 -19.00 -38.10
N LEU A 215 5.65 -17.79 -38.62
CA LEU A 215 4.70 -17.61 -39.72
C LEU A 215 5.45 -17.62 -41.06
N PRO A 216 5.10 -18.53 -42.01
CA PRO A 216 5.68 -18.57 -43.35
C PRO A 216 5.30 -17.36 -44.21
#